data_AF-A0A4Y9UY27-F1
#
_entry.id   AF-A0A4Y9UY27-F1
#
_cell.length_a   1.000
_cell.length_b   1.000
_cell.length_c   1.000
_cell.angle_alpha   90.00
_cell.angle_beta   90.00
_cell.angle_gamma   90.00
#
_symmetry.space_group_name_H-M   'P 1'
#
loop_
_entity.id
_entity.type
_entity.pdbx_description
1 polymer ?
#
loop_
_entity_poly.entity_id
_entity_poly.type
_entity_poly.pdbx_seq_one_letter_code
_entity_poly.pdbx_strand_id
1 'polypeptide(L)'
;MTKSLFPGFDGLMSLSRREGVDVRPTLLRVLTDLYVQAPTHSDDEQRQFIELATRLIDQVDDATRAAVKAKLAIYPQTPVPVLQKLGLVATQEGRRVPLAREIRSSQQAASPARTPTDAELRMAANMAMQPKEAAEIHEMFFRADATQRALVLHNLGQTPLRAAPRIPTVRAKRAIQILEMAAIANDVENFTYELGDSLILPSRVAAQIVDDAGGEALAVAARALDMPSPNFQRILLFFKPEIGTSVDAVYRLSRLYDRLSDRSALVMLAAWRGSTLAVTRAKYQSSLHESERQRARAGANQTRPGVQPGSAPAVRTGTDGSDR
;
A
#
# COMPACT_ATOMS: atom_id res chain seq x y z
N MET A 1 -38.26 -17.77 -1.00
CA MET A 1 -38.64 -16.57 -1.78
C MET A 1 -37.46 -16.19 -2.65
N THR A 2 -37.46 -16.61 -3.92
CA THR A 2 -36.44 -16.21 -4.91
C THR A 2 -36.68 -14.74 -5.25
N LYS A 3 -35.76 -13.88 -4.82
CA LYS A 3 -35.81 -12.45 -5.14
C LYS A 3 -35.45 -12.32 -6.61
N SER A 4 -36.43 -12.03 -7.48
CA SER A 4 -36.14 -11.72 -8.88
C SER A 4 -35.12 -10.59 -8.92
N LEU A 5 -34.03 -10.77 -9.66
CA LEU A 5 -33.00 -9.75 -9.84
C LEU A 5 -33.49 -8.56 -10.68
N PHE A 6 -34.60 -8.73 -11.38
CA PHE A 6 -35.07 -7.77 -12.38
C PHE A 6 -36.58 -7.44 -12.28
N PRO A 7 -37.11 -7.01 -11.12
CA PRO A 7 -38.51 -6.59 -11.03
C PRO A 7 -38.67 -5.18 -11.62
N GLY A 8 -39.61 -5.02 -12.57
CA GLY A 8 -40.04 -3.71 -13.11
C GLY A 8 -39.49 -3.30 -14.48
N PHE A 9 -38.69 -4.13 -15.14
CA PHE A 9 -38.07 -3.79 -16.44
C PHE A 9 -39.04 -3.77 -17.63
N ASP A 10 -40.08 -4.58 -17.62
CA ASP A 10 -41.12 -4.56 -18.68
C ASP A 10 -41.90 -3.23 -18.71
N GLY A 11 -42.04 -2.57 -17.55
CA GLY A 11 -42.68 -1.26 -17.44
C GLY A 11 -41.88 -0.14 -18.11
N LEU A 12 -40.54 -0.14 -17.96
CA LEU A 12 -39.66 0.85 -18.59
C LEU A 12 -39.65 0.74 -20.13
N MET A 13 -39.72 -0.48 -20.66
CA MET A 13 -39.78 -0.73 -22.10
C MET A 13 -41.07 -0.19 -22.75
N SER A 14 -42.17 -0.15 -21.99
CA SER A 14 -43.45 0.42 -22.44
C SER A 14 -43.45 1.96 -22.43
N LEU A 15 -42.74 2.57 -21.49
CA LEU A 15 -42.65 4.03 -21.31
C LEU A 15 -41.73 4.69 -22.34
N SER A 16 -40.60 4.06 -22.67
CA SER A 16 -39.63 4.58 -23.66
C SER A 16 -40.19 4.79 -25.07
N ARG A 17 -41.15 3.96 -25.51
CA ARG A 17 -41.79 4.13 -26.82
C ARG A 17 -42.62 5.41 -26.93
N ARG A 18 -43.00 6.03 -25.81
CA ARG A 18 -43.83 7.25 -25.77
C ARG A 18 -43.01 8.55 -25.77
N GLU A 19 -41.76 8.53 -25.30
CA GLU A 19 -40.93 9.75 -25.12
C GLU A 19 -39.85 9.94 -26.20
N GLY A 20 -39.74 9.02 -27.18
CA GLY A 20 -38.80 9.17 -28.31
C GLY A 20 -37.32 8.92 -27.98
N VAL A 21 -36.99 8.59 -26.72
CA VAL A 21 -35.63 8.22 -26.28
C VAL A 21 -35.48 6.70 -26.33
N ASP A 22 -34.51 6.22 -27.11
CA ASP A 22 -34.19 4.80 -27.17
C ASP A 22 -33.41 4.37 -25.93
N VAL A 23 -34.10 3.75 -24.98
CA VAL A 23 -33.48 3.25 -23.73
C VAL A 23 -32.84 1.87 -23.89
N ARG A 24 -33.03 1.19 -25.03
CA ARG A 24 -32.55 -0.18 -25.26
C ARG A 24 -31.03 -0.30 -25.12
N PRO A 25 -30.20 0.65 -25.65
CA PRO A 25 -28.75 0.62 -25.46
C PRO A 25 -28.35 0.71 -23.98
N THR A 26 -28.98 1.59 -23.22
CA THR A 26 -28.72 1.77 -21.78
C THR A 26 -29.15 0.53 -20.99
N LEU A 27 -30.33 -0.02 -21.32
CA LEU A 27 -30.87 -1.19 -20.67
C LEU A 27 -29.98 -2.42 -20.85
N LEU A 28 -29.52 -2.68 -22.08
CA LEU A 28 -28.63 -3.81 -22.36
C LEU A 28 -27.31 -3.69 -21.59
N ARG A 29 -26.75 -2.48 -21.49
CA ARG A 29 -25.51 -2.24 -20.72
C ARG A 29 -25.71 -2.48 -19.23
N VAL A 30 -26.78 -1.93 -18.65
CA VAL A 30 -27.08 -2.12 -17.21
C VAL A 30 -27.35 -3.60 -16.91
N LEU A 31 -28.13 -4.29 -17.75
CA LEU A 31 -28.42 -5.71 -17.60
C LEU A 31 -27.12 -6.56 -17.65
N THR A 32 -26.23 -6.24 -18.58
CA THR A 32 -24.91 -6.90 -18.70
C THR A 32 -24.04 -6.64 -17.47
N ASP A 33 -24.03 -5.42 -16.96
CA ASP A 33 -23.21 -5.05 -15.80
C ASP A 33 -23.69 -5.73 -14.52
N LEU A 34 -25.01 -5.79 -14.30
CA LEU A 34 -25.60 -6.52 -13.18
C LEU A 34 -25.30 -8.02 -13.23
N TYR A 35 -25.34 -8.61 -14.43
CA TYR A 35 -25.00 -10.02 -14.62
C TYR A 35 -23.52 -10.28 -14.29
N VAL A 36 -22.59 -9.49 -14.84
CA VAL A 36 -21.14 -9.69 -14.62
C VAL A 36 -20.70 -9.40 -13.17
N GLN A 37 -21.48 -8.63 -12.41
CA GLN A 37 -21.16 -8.29 -11.02
C GLN A 37 -21.23 -9.49 -10.06
N ALA A 38 -22.00 -10.53 -10.37
CA ALA A 38 -22.11 -11.73 -9.56
C ALA A 38 -21.24 -12.88 -10.14
N PRO A 39 -20.47 -13.61 -9.31
CA PRO A 39 -19.60 -14.69 -9.79
C PRO A 39 -20.36 -16.01 -10.06
N THR A 40 -21.60 -16.14 -9.58
CA THR A 40 -22.46 -17.33 -9.71
C THR A 40 -23.91 -16.90 -9.89
N HIS A 41 -24.65 -17.59 -10.77
CA HIS A 41 -26.06 -17.30 -11.06
C HIS A 41 -26.93 -18.52 -10.81
N SER A 42 -28.18 -18.29 -10.43
CA SER A 42 -29.18 -19.36 -10.45
C SER A 42 -29.65 -19.63 -11.89
N ASP A 43 -30.19 -20.83 -12.13
CA ASP A 43 -30.69 -21.22 -13.46
C ASP A 43 -31.78 -20.27 -13.98
N ASP A 44 -32.63 -19.76 -13.10
CA ASP A 44 -33.70 -18.82 -13.43
C ASP A 44 -33.15 -17.45 -13.85
N GLU A 45 -32.13 -16.95 -13.14
CA GLU A 45 -31.45 -15.69 -13.47
C GLU A 45 -30.73 -15.77 -14.81
N GLN A 46 -30.05 -16.89 -15.06
CA GLN A 46 -29.37 -17.15 -16.31
C GLN A 46 -30.36 -17.21 -17.47
N ARG A 47 -31.50 -17.90 -17.31
CA ARG A 47 -32.57 -17.94 -18.31
C ARG A 47 -33.14 -16.54 -18.60
N GLN A 48 -33.43 -15.76 -17.56
CA GLN A 48 -33.97 -14.42 -17.69
C GLN A 48 -32.98 -13.47 -18.39
N PHE A 49 -31.69 -13.53 -18.04
CA PHE A 49 -30.66 -12.76 -18.70
C PHE A 49 -30.53 -13.12 -20.19
N ILE A 50 -30.51 -14.42 -20.53
CA ILE A 50 -30.46 -14.88 -21.92
C ILE A 50 -31.65 -14.31 -22.70
N GLU A 51 -32.87 -14.46 -22.18
CA GLU A 51 -34.07 -14.01 -22.88
C GLU A 51 -34.04 -12.50 -23.18
N LEU A 52 -33.69 -11.68 -22.19
CA LEU A 52 -33.68 -10.22 -22.34
C LEU A 52 -32.50 -9.73 -23.19
N ALA A 53 -31.29 -10.24 -22.93
CA ALA A 53 -30.09 -9.80 -23.65
C ALA A 53 -30.18 -10.15 -25.14
N THR A 54 -30.62 -11.37 -25.49
CA THR A 54 -30.71 -11.82 -26.89
C THR A 54 -31.72 -10.99 -27.71
N ARG A 55 -32.83 -10.56 -27.10
CA ARG A 55 -33.83 -9.69 -27.73
C ARG A 55 -33.32 -8.25 -27.93
N LEU A 56 -32.51 -7.74 -26.98
CA LEU A 56 -31.99 -6.38 -27.02
C LEU A 56 -30.79 -6.24 -27.96
N ILE A 57 -29.93 -7.26 -28.08
CA ILE A 57 -28.74 -7.23 -28.94
C ILE A 57 -29.09 -6.94 -30.41
N ASP A 58 -30.20 -7.48 -30.90
CA ASP A 58 -30.62 -7.27 -32.30
C ASP A 58 -31.10 -5.83 -32.56
N GLN A 59 -31.45 -5.09 -31.50
CA GLN A 59 -32.15 -3.82 -31.56
C GLN A 59 -31.28 -2.60 -31.23
N VAL A 60 -30.03 -2.81 -30.81
CA VAL A 60 -29.08 -1.74 -30.42
C VAL A 60 -28.04 -1.48 -31.51
N ASP A 61 -27.42 -0.32 -31.47
CA ASP A 61 -26.34 0.09 -32.38
C ASP A 61 -25.03 -0.70 -32.16
N ASP A 62 -24.16 -0.70 -33.17
CA ASP A 62 -22.91 -1.47 -33.15
C ASP A 62 -21.95 -1.04 -32.03
N ALA A 63 -21.92 0.24 -31.66
CA ALA A 63 -21.06 0.72 -30.58
C ALA A 63 -21.48 0.12 -29.23
N THR A 64 -22.80 0.02 -28.99
CA THR A 64 -23.34 -0.66 -27.81
C THR A 64 -23.07 -2.15 -27.82
N ARG A 65 -23.21 -2.82 -28.98
CA ARG A 65 -22.86 -4.25 -29.12
C ARG A 65 -21.38 -4.49 -28.80
N ALA A 66 -20.48 -3.64 -29.29
CA ALA A 66 -19.06 -3.75 -29.03
C ALA A 66 -18.71 -3.61 -27.54
N ALA A 67 -19.34 -2.67 -26.83
CA ALA A 67 -19.13 -2.49 -25.39
C ALA A 67 -19.58 -3.71 -24.57
N VAL A 68 -20.76 -4.26 -24.89
CA VAL A 68 -21.31 -5.48 -24.25
C VAL A 68 -20.44 -6.69 -24.57
N LYS A 69 -20.01 -6.83 -25.83
CA LYS A 69 -19.10 -7.87 -26.31
C LYS A 69 -17.78 -7.87 -25.55
N ALA A 70 -17.16 -6.71 -25.34
CA ALA A 70 -15.90 -6.59 -24.60
C ALA A 70 -16.03 -7.06 -23.14
N LYS A 71 -17.15 -6.74 -22.48
CA LYS A 71 -17.41 -7.16 -21.09
C LYS A 71 -17.65 -8.66 -20.98
N LEU A 72 -18.49 -9.22 -21.85
CA LEU A 72 -18.85 -10.63 -21.82
C LEU A 72 -17.73 -11.56 -22.32
N ALA A 73 -16.82 -11.08 -23.18
CA ALA A 73 -15.69 -11.88 -23.65
C ALA A 73 -14.70 -12.28 -22.53
N ILE A 74 -14.66 -11.52 -21.44
CA ILE A 74 -13.75 -11.74 -20.30
C ILE A 74 -14.47 -12.49 -19.16
N TYR A 75 -15.81 -12.52 -19.16
CA TYR A 75 -16.60 -13.15 -18.10
C TYR A 75 -16.77 -14.67 -18.36
N PRO A 76 -16.29 -15.54 -17.45
CA PRO A 76 -16.18 -16.99 -17.69
C PRO A 76 -17.53 -17.73 -17.71
N GLN A 77 -18.58 -17.16 -17.13
CA GLN A 77 -19.92 -17.75 -17.06
C GLN A 77 -20.89 -17.13 -18.08
N THR A 78 -20.38 -16.57 -19.18
CA THR A 78 -21.24 -15.99 -20.22
C THR A 78 -22.05 -17.08 -20.93
N PRO A 79 -23.40 -16.99 -21.00
CA PRO A 79 -24.22 -17.99 -21.64
C PRO A 79 -23.97 -18.12 -23.16
N VAL A 80 -23.89 -19.36 -23.64
CA VAL A 80 -23.66 -19.71 -25.05
C VAL A 80 -24.59 -18.99 -26.05
N PRO A 81 -25.91 -18.87 -25.82
CA PRO A 81 -26.79 -18.18 -26.76
C PRO A 81 -26.45 -16.69 -26.96
N VAL A 82 -25.94 -16.03 -25.91
CA VAL A 82 -25.54 -14.62 -25.96
C VAL A 82 -24.19 -14.48 -26.66
N LEU A 83 -23.25 -15.41 -26.43
CA LEU A 83 -21.96 -15.47 -27.14
C LEU A 83 -22.16 -15.60 -28.66
N GLN A 84 -23.00 -16.55 -29.08
CA GLN A 84 -23.31 -16.77 -30.48
C GLN A 84 -23.90 -15.52 -31.14
N LYS A 85 -24.85 -14.85 -30.47
CA LYS A 85 -25.46 -13.60 -30.98
C LYS A 85 -24.50 -12.42 -31.07
N LEU A 86 -23.47 -12.36 -30.22
CA LEU A 86 -22.43 -11.33 -30.29
C LEU A 86 -21.28 -11.68 -31.25
N GLY A 87 -21.36 -12.83 -31.93
CA GLY A 87 -20.27 -13.36 -32.76
C GLY A 87 -18.99 -13.57 -31.94
N LEU A 88 -19.15 -14.04 -30.69
CA LEU A 88 -18.07 -14.51 -29.84
C LEU A 88 -18.01 -16.03 -29.93
N VAL A 89 -16.80 -16.58 -30.01
CA VAL A 89 -16.59 -18.02 -29.90
C VAL A 89 -16.67 -18.39 -28.43
N ALA A 90 -17.52 -19.36 -28.09
CA ALA A 90 -17.55 -19.89 -26.73
C ALA A 90 -16.16 -20.44 -26.39
N THR A 91 -15.56 -19.92 -25.31
CA THR A 91 -14.32 -20.47 -24.73
C THR A 91 -14.48 -21.94 -24.29
N GLN A 92 -15.70 -22.48 -24.34
CA GLN A 92 -16.04 -23.83 -23.91
C GLN A 92 -16.20 -24.86 -25.04
N GLU A 93 -16.15 -24.49 -26.33
CA GLU A 93 -16.15 -25.49 -27.41
C GLU A 93 -14.73 -25.89 -27.80
N GLY A 94 -14.20 -26.88 -27.06
CA GLY A 94 -13.34 -27.92 -27.60
C GLY A 94 -11.92 -27.56 -28.06
N ARG A 95 -11.58 -26.28 -28.21
CA ARG A 95 -10.19 -25.88 -28.41
C ARG A 95 -9.53 -25.74 -27.05
N ARG A 96 -9.13 -26.88 -26.49
CA ARG A 96 -7.99 -26.89 -25.57
C ARG A 96 -6.85 -26.26 -26.34
N VAL A 97 -6.67 -24.94 -26.19
CA VAL A 97 -5.34 -24.37 -26.32
C VAL A 97 -4.52 -25.24 -25.38
N PRO A 98 -3.53 -26.01 -25.87
CA PRO A 98 -2.69 -26.74 -24.95
C PRO A 98 -2.21 -25.68 -23.98
N LEU A 99 -2.58 -25.81 -22.70
CA LEU A 99 -1.93 -25.03 -21.66
C LEU A 99 -0.46 -25.25 -21.97
N ALA A 100 0.26 -24.17 -22.30
CA ALA A 100 1.68 -24.24 -22.42
C ALA A 100 2.12 -25.02 -21.19
N ARG A 101 2.76 -26.18 -21.44
CA ARG A 101 3.23 -27.09 -20.38
C ARG A 101 3.72 -26.17 -19.31
N GLU A 102 3.11 -26.22 -18.11
CA GLU A 102 3.41 -25.29 -17.03
C GLU A 102 4.91 -25.13 -17.11
N ILE A 103 5.37 -23.92 -17.49
CA ILE A 103 6.77 -23.63 -17.35
C ILE A 103 6.85 -23.85 -15.87
N ARG A 104 7.39 -25.00 -15.45
CA ARG A 104 7.97 -25.13 -14.13
C ARG A 104 8.71 -23.83 -14.13
N SER A 105 8.28 -22.87 -13.31
CA SER A 105 9.23 -21.94 -12.79
C SER A 105 10.29 -22.92 -12.37
N SER A 106 11.36 -23.02 -13.18
CA SER A 106 12.65 -23.18 -12.62
C SER A 106 12.51 -22.24 -11.46
N GLN A 107 12.53 -22.79 -10.24
CA GLN A 107 13.09 -22.03 -9.15
C GLN A 107 14.23 -21.33 -9.86
N GLN A 108 14.04 -20.04 -10.18
CA GLN A 108 15.07 -19.27 -10.82
C GLN A 108 16.17 -19.54 -9.84
N ALA A 109 17.10 -20.41 -10.21
CA ALA A 109 18.14 -20.86 -9.32
C ALA A 109 18.78 -19.54 -9.02
N ALA A 110 18.51 -19.03 -7.80
CA ALA A 110 18.38 -17.60 -7.54
C ALA A 110 19.51 -16.96 -8.29
N SER A 111 19.22 -16.22 -9.39
CA SER A 111 20.29 -15.71 -10.25
C SER A 111 21.26 -15.09 -9.29
N PRO A 112 22.50 -15.63 -9.15
CA PRO A 112 23.30 -15.46 -7.94
C PRO A 112 23.28 -13.98 -7.67
N ALA A 113 22.66 -13.60 -6.54
CA ALA A 113 22.13 -12.26 -6.33
C ALA A 113 23.16 -11.28 -6.83
N ARG A 114 22.91 -10.65 -7.99
CA ARG A 114 23.89 -9.77 -8.62
C ARG A 114 24.29 -8.82 -7.50
N THR A 115 25.57 -8.82 -7.14
CA THR A 115 26.02 -7.95 -6.07
C THR A 115 25.66 -6.54 -6.51
N PRO A 116 24.75 -5.86 -5.78
CA PRO A 116 24.31 -4.54 -6.19
C PRO A 116 25.53 -3.66 -6.35
N THR A 117 25.58 -2.94 -7.46
CA THR A 117 26.69 -2.04 -7.75
C THR A 117 26.81 -0.99 -6.65
N ASP A 118 28.01 -0.46 -6.46
CA ASP A 118 28.29 0.62 -5.52
C ASP A 118 27.33 1.82 -5.67
N ALA A 119 26.90 2.11 -6.90
CA ALA A 119 25.92 3.16 -7.17
C ALA A 119 24.52 2.79 -6.65
N GLU A 120 24.06 1.55 -6.88
CA GLU A 120 22.78 1.04 -6.38
C GLU A 120 22.76 0.96 -4.85
N LEU A 121 23.87 0.56 -4.22
CA LEU A 121 24.02 0.56 -2.77
C LEU A 121 23.97 1.97 -2.18
N ARG A 122 24.61 2.96 -2.82
CA ARG A 122 24.56 4.37 -2.41
C ARG A 122 23.15 4.95 -2.58
N MET A 123 22.49 4.67 -3.70
CA MET A 123 21.09 5.09 -3.92
C MET A 123 20.14 4.45 -2.91
N ALA A 124 20.28 3.15 -2.64
CA ALA A 124 19.48 2.44 -1.65
C ALA A 124 19.74 2.93 -0.22
N ALA A 125 20.99 3.28 0.12
CA ALA A 125 21.34 3.87 1.40
C ALA A 125 20.75 5.27 1.58
N ASN A 126 20.72 6.07 0.51
CA ASN A 126 20.09 7.40 0.52
C ASN A 126 18.57 7.34 0.65
N MET A 127 17.92 6.28 0.15
CA MET A 127 16.48 6.05 0.29
C MET A 127 16.11 5.27 1.57
N ALA A 128 17.10 4.66 2.25
CA ALA A 128 16.87 3.90 3.46
C ALA A 128 16.53 4.85 4.62
N MET A 129 15.46 4.53 5.33
CA MET A 129 15.01 5.32 6.47
C MET A 129 16.07 5.31 7.58
N GLN A 130 16.63 6.48 7.88
CA GLN A 130 17.60 6.62 8.96
C GLN A 130 16.88 6.58 10.31
N PRO A 131 17.47 6.00 11.38
CA PRO A 131 16.81 5.94 12.68
C PRO A 131 16.40 7.32 13.23
N LYS A 132 17.21 8.36 12.98
CA LYS A 132 16.89 9.73 13.40
C LYS A 132 15.65 10.29 12.68
N GLU A 133 15.58 10.14 11.35
CA GLU A 133 14.40 10.52 10.56
C GLU A 133 13.16 9.73 10.99
N ALA A 134 13.32 8.44 11.29
CA ALA A 134 12.26 7.58 11.80
C ALA A 134 11.70 8.09 13.14
N ALA A 135 12.59 8.51 14.05
CA ALA A 135 12.20 9.11 15.33
C ALA A 135 11.51 10.48 15.15
N GLU A 136 12.01 11.33 14.25
CA GLU A 136 11.38 12.62 13.93
C GLU A 136 9.98 12.45 13.33
N ILE A 137 9.80 11.52 12.39
CA ILE A 137 8.48 11.20 11.80
C ILE A 137 7.52 10.63 12.86
N HIS A 138 8.02 9.72 13.71
CA HIS A 138 7.23 9.16 14.82
C HIS A 138 6.74 10.27 15.76
N GLU A 139 7.65 11.12 16.25
CA GLU A 139 7.31 12.22 17.17
C GLU A 139 6.38 13.25 16.53
N MET A 140 6.63 13.62 15.27
CA MET A 140 5.79 14.55 14.51
C MET A 140 4.35 14.01 14.41
N PHE A 141 4.17 12.72 14.12
CA PHE A 141 2.86 12.12 14.00
C PHE A 141 2.09 12.08 15.33
N PHE A 142 2.73 11.65 16.41
CA PHE A 142 2.04 11.54 17.70
C PHE A 142 1.78 12.89 18.38
N ARG A 143 2.56 13.94 18.08
CA ARG A 143 2.28 15.32 18.54
C ARG A 143 1.24 16.05 17.71
N ALA A 144 0.98 15.61 16.48
CA ALA A 144 0.08 16.26 15.55
C ALA A 144 -1.39 16.03 15.90
N ASP A 145 -2.24 17.01 15.59
CA ASP A 145 -3.70 16.85 15.59
C ASP A 145 -4.19 16.02 14.38
N ALA A 146 -5.49 15.71 14.33
CA ALA A 146 -6.08 14.88 13.26
C ALA A 146 -5.84 15.44 11.83
N THR A 147 -5.92 16.76 11.65
CA THR A 147 -5.72 17.40 10.34
C THR A 147 -4.25 17.34 9.94
N GLN A 148 -3.36 17.64 10.88
CA GLN A 148 -1.92 17.56 10.70
C GLN A 148 -1.47 16.12 10.42
N ARG A 149 -2.03 15.12 11.11
CA ARG A 149 -1.76 13.70 10.85
C ARG A 149 -2.17 13.28 9.44
N ALA A 150 -3.33 13.71 8.96
CA ALA A 150 -3.76 13.46 7.59
C ALA A 150 -2.77 14.07 6.57
N LEU A 151 -2.26 15.28 6.83
CA LEU A 151 -1.24 15.91 5.99
C LEU A 151 0.10 15.17 6.03
N VAL A 152 0.55 14.74 7.22
CA VAL A 152 1.75 13.92 7.39
C VAL A 152 1.63 12.65 6.54
N LEU A 153 0.52 11.93 6.66
CA LEU A 153 0.29 10.69 5.90
C LEU A 153 0.27 10.95 4.39
N HIS A 154 -0.40 12.01 3.93
CA HIS A 154 -0.39 12.39 2.52
C HIS A 154 1.04 12.64 2.00
N ASN A 155 1.83 13.40 2.75
CA ASN A 155 3.21 13.73 2.37
C ASN A 155 4.12 12.50 2.39
N LEU A 156 3.96 11.59 3.36
CA LEU A 156 4.72 10.34 3.43
C LEU A 156 4.54 9.49 2.17
N GLY A 157 3.34 9.46 1.58
CA GLY A 157 3.07 8.80 0.31
C GLY A 157 3.91 9.31 -0.86
N GLN A 158 4.35 10.58 -0.82
CA GLN A 158 5.16 11.23 -1.86
C GLN A 158 6.67 11.16 -1.58
N THR A 159 7.08 10.67 -0.40
CA THR A 159 8.50 10.61 -0.05
C THR A 159 9.26 9.54 -0.84
N PRO A 160 10.55 9.78 -1.14
CA PRO A 160 11.43 8.77 -1.71
C PRO A 160 11.88 7.71 -0.69
N LEU A 161 11.45 7.82 0.58
CA LEU A 161 11.80 6.90 1.64
C LEU A 161 11.34 5.48 1.33
N ARG A 162 12.19 4.51 1.68
CA ARG A 162 11.90 3.10 1.52
C ARG A 162 10.81 2.68 2.50
N ALA A 163 9.68 2.22 1.95
CA ALA A 163 8.58 1.65 2.71
C ALA A 163 8.97 0.30 3.36
N ALA A 164 8.31 -0.05 4.47
CA ALA A 164 8.43 -1.36 5.08
C ALA A 164 7.97 -2.48 4.12
N PRO A 165 8.55 -3.69 4.21
CA PRO A 165 8.03 -4.83 3.47
C PRO A 165 6.61 -5.16 3.94
N ARG A 166 5.75 -5.58 3.00
CA ARG A 166 4.40 -6.04 3.31
C ARG A 166 4.45 -7.30 4.18
N ILE A 167 3.46 -7.43 5.05
CA ILE A 167 3.26 -8.63 5.85
C ILE A 167 2.75 -9.75 4.93
N PRO A 168 3.28 -10.98 5.02
CA PRO A 168 2.75 -12.11 4.25
C PRO A 168 1.26 -12.31 4.48
N THR A 169 0.49 -12.51 3.41
CA THR A 169 -0.99 -12.53 3.43
C THR A 169 -1.58 -13.52 4.43
N VAL A 170 -0.98 -14.71 4.56
CA VAL A 170 -1.41 -15.73 5.52
C VAL A 170 -1.24 -15.25 6.96
N ARG A 171 -0.12 -14.58 7.27
CA ARG A 171 0.15 -14.01 8.59
C ARG A 171 -0.78 -12.82 8.88
N ALA A 172 -0.98 -11.95 7.90
CA ALA A 172 -1.89 -10.81 8.01
C ALA A 172 -3.34 -11.26 8.30
N LYS A 173 -3.86 -12.24 7.54
CA LYS A 173 -5.22 -12.77 7.77
C LYS A 173 -5.40 -13.34 9.17
N ARG A 174 -4.41 -14.09 9.68
CA ARG A 174 -4.44 -14.62 11.05
C ARG A 174 -4.43 -13.49 12.08
N ALA A 175 -3.56 -12.50 11.91
CA ALA A 175 -3.48 -11.36 12.81
C ALA A 175 -4.79 -10.57 12.85
N ILE A 176 -5.40 -10.29 11.69
CA ILE A 176 -6.69 -9.59 11.59
C ILE A 176 -7.78 -10.34 12.38
N GLN A 177 -7.86 -11.67 12.26
CA GLN A 177 -8.84 -12.48 12.99
C GLN A 177 -8.62 -12.37 14.51
N ILE A 178 -7.38 -12.46 14.98
CA ILE A 178 -7.05 -12.36 16.41
C ILE A 178 -7.37 -10.96 16.93
N LEU A 179 -7.00 -9.91 16.18
CA LEU A 179 -7.31 -8.52 16.53
C LEU A 179 -8.81 -8.26 16.61
N GLU A 180 -9.61 -8.81 15.69
CA GLU A 180 -11.07 -8.70 15.76
C GLU A 180 -11.65 -9.41 16.98
N MET A 181 -11.17 -10.62 17.29
CA MET A 181 -11.62 -11.35 18.48
C MET A 181 -11.26 -10.60 19.77
N ALA A 182 -10.03 -10.08 19.86
CA ALA A 182 -9.60 -9.27 20.99
C ALA A 182 -10.40 -7.97 21.10
N ALA A 183 -10.71 -7.32 19.98
CA ALA A 183 -11.57 -6.14 19.94
C ALA A 183 -12.98 -6.42 20.48
N ILE A 184 -13.60 -7.52 20.05
CA ILE A 184 -14.93 -7.92 20.51
C ILE A 184 -14.93 -8.28 22.00
N ALA A 185 -13.87 -8.93 22.48
CA ALA A 185 -13.69 -9.29 23.89
C ALA A 185 -13.27 -8.10 24.77
N ASN A 186 -12.98 -6.94 24.18
CA ASN A 186 -12.36 -5.79 24.83
C ASN A 186 -11.05 -6.14 25.56
N ASP A 187 -10.28 -7.07 24.99
CA ASP A 187 -9.00 -7.54 25.50
C ASP A 187 -7.86 -6.67 24.95
N VAL A 188 -7.61 -5.54 25.63
CA VAL A 188 -6.60 -4.54 25.24
C VAL A 188 -5.19 -5.11 25.25
N GLU A 189 -4.88 -6.01 26.19
CA GLU A 189 -3.55 -6.59 26.33
C GLU A 189 -3.23 -7.50 25.14
N ASN A 190 -4.12 -8.44 24.83
CA ASN A 190 -3.94 -9.34 23.70
C ASN A 190 -4.00 -8.59 22.36
N PHE A 191 -4.86 -7.58 22.23
CA PHE A 191 -4.91 -6.73 21.05
C PHE A 191 -3.56 -6.01 20.83
N THR A 192 -3.00 -5.42 21.88
CA THR A 192 -1.72 -4.70 21.82
C THR A 192 -0.56 -5.65 21.48
N TYR A 193 -0.56 -6.84 22.09
CA TYR A 193 0.46 -7.86 21.83
C TYR A 193 0.41 -8.34 20.37
N GLU A 194 -0.76 -8.75 19.87
CA GLU A 194 -0.92 -9.23 18.49
C GLU A 194 -0.58 -8.12 17.46
N LEU A 195 -0.98 -6.88 17.73
CA LEU A 195 -0.63 -5.74 16.88
C LEU A 195 0.89 -5.54 16.85
N GLY A 196 1.54 -5.64 18.00
CA GLY A 196 3.00 -5.57 18.14
C GLY A 196 3.73 -6.67 17.39
N ASP A 197 3.34 -7.92 17.58
CA ASP A 197 3.98 -9.07 16.93
C ASP A 197 3.79 -9.05 15.40
N SER A 198 2.55 -8.87 14.94
CA SER A 198 2.21 -8.92 13.52
C SER A 198 2.93 -7.83 12.72
N LEU A 199 3.03 -6.62 13.28
CA LEU A 199 3.71 -5.48 12.67
C LEU A 199 5.17 -5.35 13.07
N ILE A 200 5.71 -6.25 13.90
CA ILE A 200 7.10 -6.22 14.39
C ILE A 200 7.41 -4.85 15.02
N LEU A 201 6.54 -4.40 15.91
CA LEU A 201 6.66 -3.13 16.60
C LEU A 201 7.27 -3.32 17.99
N PRO A 202 8.07 -2.35 18.46
CA PRO A 202 8.43 -2.24 19.86
C PRO A 202 7.17 -2.14 20.73
N SER A 203 7.11 -2.82 21.88
CA SER A 203 5.91 -2.87 22.75
C SER A 203 5.39 -1.49 23.13
N ARG A 204 6.29 -0.53 23.37
CA ARG A 204 5.94 0.87 23.64
C ARG A 204 5.18 1.52 22.48
N VAL A 205 5.60 1.27 21.24
CA VAL A 205 4.96 1.87 20.06
C VAL A 205 3.61 1.19 19.79
N ALA A 206 3.51 -0.13 20.00
CA ALA A 206 2.23 -0.83 19.91
C ALA A 206 1.22 -0.28 20.92
N ALA A 207 1.62 -0.09 22.19
CA ALA A 207 0.79 0.53 23.21
C ALA A 207 0.38 1.96 22.82
N GLN A 208 1.32 2.80 22.34
CA GLN A 208 0.99 4.16 21.87
C GLN A 208 -0.02 4.18 20.72
N ILE A 209 0.02 3.22 19.80
CA ILE A 209 -0.96 3.11 18.71
C ILE A 209 -2.34 2.72 19.28
N VAL A 210 -2.38 1.78 20.22
CA VAL A 210 -3.62 1.33 20.86
C VAL A 210 -4.23 2.42 21.73
N ASP A 211 -3.41 3.19 22.45
CA ASP A 211 -3.84 4.28 23.34
C ASP A 211 -4.17 5.58 22.58
N ASP A 212 -3.91 5.65 21.27
CA ASP A 212 -4.18 6.83 20.45
C ASP A 212 -5.68 7.15 20.40
N ALA A 213 -6.10 8.17 21.13
CA ALA A 213 -7.52 8.55 21.27
C ALA A 213 -8.17 8.92 19.92
N GLY A 214 -7.40 9.50 18.99
CA GLY A 214 -7.88 9.90 17.68
C GLY A 214 -8.14 8.73 16.72
N GLY A 215 -7.49 7.58 16.95
CA GLY A 215 -7.65 6.36 16.14
C GLY A 215 -6.92 6.39 14.79
N GLU A 216 -6.26 7.49 14.42
CA GLU A 216 -5.53 7.57 13.15
C GLU A 216 -4.30 6.65 13.15
N ALA A 217 -3.63 6.48 14.30
CA ALA A 217 -2.54 5.53 14.43
C ALA A 217 -3.03 4.09 14.16
N LEU A 218 -4.20 3.75 14.69
CA LEU A 218 -4.81 2.43 14.48
C LEU A 218 -5.21 2.23 13.01
N ALA A 219 -5.75 3.26 12.35
CA ALA A 219 -6.05 3.24 10.92
C ALA A 219 -4.80 2.94 10.06
N VAL A 220 -3.67 3.55 10.42
CA VAL A 220 -2.40 3.31 9.75
C VAL A 220 -1.89 1.88 9.97
N ALA A 221 -1.98 1.38 11.20
CA ALA A 221 -1.59 0.01 11.53
C ALA A 221 -2.45 -1.03 10.80
N ALA A 222 -3.77 -0.83 10.79
CA ALA A 222 -4.72 -1.68 10.06
C ALA A 222 -4.45 -1.67 8.54
N ARG A 223 -4.14 -0.50 7.96
CA ARG A 223 -3.79 -0.39 6.54
C ARG A 223 -2.49 -1.11 6.21
N ALA A 224 -1.50 -1.05 7.11
CA ALA A 224 -0.24 -1.76 6.94
C ALA A 224 -0.38 -3.29 7.04
N LEU A 225 -1.43 -3.78 7.72
CA LEU A 225 -1.84 -5.19 7.76
C LEU A 225 -2.67 -5.62 6.54
N ASP A 226 -2.96 -4.71 5.60
CA ASP A 226 -3.89 -4.96 4.48
C ASP A 226 -5.28 -5.40 4.98
N MET A 227 -5.74 -4.77 6.07
CA MET A 227 -7.01 -5.10 6.70
C MET A 227 -8.19 -4.64 5.82
N PRO A 228 -9.21 -5.49 5.58
CA PRO A 228 -10.40 -5.04 4.86
C PRO A 228 -11.18 -3.99 5.68
N SER A 229 -11.77 -2.98 5.02
CA SER A 229 -12.53 -1.91 5.69
C SER A 229 -13.62 -2.43 6.65
N PRO A 230 -14.37 -3.51 6.36
CA PRO A 230 -15.36 -4.04 7.31
C PRO A 230 -14.76 -4.55 8.64
N ASN A 231 -13.55 -5.10 8.62
CA ASN A 231 -12.86 -5.56 9.83
C ASN A 231 -12.37 -4.35 10.65
N PHE A 232 -11.83 -3.34 9.98
CA PHE A 232 -11.42 -2.09 10.63
C PHE A 232 -12.60 -1.37 11.30
N GLN A 233 -13.74 -1.26 10.60
CA GLN A 233 -14.97 -0.66 11.15
C GLN A 233 -15.48 -1.42 12.38
N ARG A 234 -15.44 -2.76 12.37
CA ARG A 234 -15.77 -3.58 13.54
C ARG A 234 -14.85 -3.27 14.71
N ILE A 235 -13.54 -3.22 14.49
CA ILE A 235 -12.57 -2.87 15.53
C ILE A 235 -12.86 -1.48 16.10
N LEU A 236 -13.14 -0.47 15.26
CA LEU A 236 -13.50 0.87 15.73
C LEU A 236 -14.74 0.87 16.65
N LEU A 237 -15.76 0.09 16.29
CA LEU A 237 -17.01 0.05 17.05
C LEU A 237 -16.89 -0.70 18.38
N PHE A 238 -16.11 -1.79 18.43
CA PHE A 238 -16.04 -2.66 19.62
C PHE A 238 -14.85 -2.36 20.54
N PHE A 239 -13.71 -1.94 19.99
CA PHE A 239 -12.48 -1.76 20.78
C PHE A 239 -12.31 -0.34 21.33
N LYS A 240 -12.86 0.66 20.65
CA LYS A 240 -12.75 2.08 21.02
C LYS A 240 -14.16 2.65 21.28
N PRO A 241 -14.80 2.35 22.42
CA PRO A 241 -16.17 2.80 22.70
C PRO A 241 -16.32 4.33 22.66
N GLU A 242 -15.27 5.07 23.00
CA GLU A 242 -15.21 6.55 22.86
C GLU A 242 -15.39 7.01 21.40
N ILE A 243 -14.83 6.27 20.45
CA ILE A 243 -14.98 6.52 19.02
C ILE A 243 -16.33 5.97 18.54
N GLY A 244 -16.67 4.74 18.93
CA GLY A 244 -17.90 4.04 18.50
C GLY A 244 -19.19 4.74 18.92
N THR A 245 -19.17 5.57 19.97
CA THR A 245 -20.31 6.39 20.41
C THR A 245 -20.47 7.69 19.62
N SER A 246 -19.48 8.08 18.81
CA SER A 246 -19.50 9.29 17.97
C SER A 246 -19.58 8.94 16.49
N VAL A 247 -20.75 9.17 15.90
CA VAL A 247 -20.99 8.95 14.46
C VAL A 247 -19.98 9.74 13.61
N ASP A 248 -19.69 11.00 13.98
CA ASP A 248 -18.70 11.82 13.27
C ASP A 248 -17.30 11.18 13.31
N ALA A 249 -16.87 10.69 14.47
CA ALA A 249 -15.56 10.07 14.62
C ALA A 249 -15.42 8.79 13.78
N VAL A 250 -16.45 7.94 13.79
CA VAL A 250 -16.48 6.70 12.97
C VAL A 250 -16.44 7.03 11.48
N TYR A 251 -17.25 7.99 11.00
CA TYR A 251 -17.23 8.38 9.59
C TYR A 251 -15.92 9.05 9.18
N ARG A 252 -15.36 9.92 10.02
CA ARG A 252 -14.07 10.58 9.80
C ARG A 252 -12.95 9.55 9.65
N LEU A 253 -12.87 8.58 10.56
CA LEU A 253 -11.84 7.53 10.52
C LEU A 253 -12.04 6.54 9.39
N SER A 254 -13.28 6.12 9.08
CA SER A 254 -13.54 5.28 7.91
C SER A 254 -13.10 5.99 6.63
N ARG A 255 -13.39 7.29 6.48
CA ARG A 255 -12.99 8.07 5.31
C ARG A 255 -11.48 8.28 5.23
N LEU A 256 -10.82 8.50 6.37
CA LEU A 256 -9.35 8.54 6.44
C LEU A 256 -8.79 7.19 5.97
N TYR A 257 -9.32 6.09 6.52
CA TYR A 257 -8.89 4.74 6.20
C TYR A 257 -8.99 4.44 4.71
N ASP A 258 -10.15 4.70 4.10
CA ASP A 258 -10.40 4.41 2.68
C ASP A 258 -9.52 5.23 1.73
N ARG A 259 -9.05 6.41 2.17
CA ARG A 259 -8.15 7.28 1.39
C ARG A 259 -6.67 7.06 1.68
N LEU A 260 -6.34 6.40 2.79
CA LEU A 260 -4.97 6.16 3.20
C LEU A 260 -4.31 5.20 2.22
N SER A 261 -3.26 5.66 1.55
CA SER A 261 -2.53 4.82 0.60
C SER A 261 -1.65 3.79 1.33
N ASP A 262 -1.55 2.59 0.75
CA ASP A 262 -0.67 1.51 1.24
C ASP A 262 0.76 2.00 1.49
N ARG A 263 1.29 2.81 0.56
CA ARG A 263 2.65 3.33 0.65
C ARG A 263 2.83 4.20 1.90
N SER A 264 1.90 5.10 2.18
CA SER A 264 1.97 5.98 3.36
C SER A 264 1.97 5.16 4.65
N ALA A 265 1.12 4.14 4.71
CA ALA A 265 1.06 3.25 5.86
C ALA A 265 2.36 2.44 6.05
N LEU A 266 2.94 1.92 4.97
CA LEU A 266 4.18 1.15 5.03
C LEU A 266 5.41 2.02 5.31
N VAL A 267 5.44 3.28 4.86
CA VAL A 267 6.49 4.25 5.23
C VAL A 267 6.36 4.61 6.71
N MET A 268 5.14 4.87 7.21
CA MET A 268 4.93 5.11 8.64
C MET A 268 5.32 3.89 9.49
N LEU A 269 4.97 2.67 9.04
CA LEU A 269 5.39 1.44 9.72
C LEU A 269 6.93 1.33 9.80
N ALA A 270 7.65 1.70 8.73
CA ALA A 270 9.11 1.77 8.77
C ALA A 270 9.60 2.77 9.82
N ALA A 271 8.94 3.94 9.93
CA ALA A 271 9.29 4.97 10.92
C ALA A 271 9.07 4.47 12.35
N TRP A 272 7.95 3.80 12.61
CA TRP A 272 7.67 3.20 13.90
C TRP A 272 8.71 2.14 14.30
N ARG A 273 9.07 1.24 13.38
CA ARG A 273 10.14 0.24 13.61
C ARG A 273 11.51 0.88 13.85
N GLY A 274 11.83 1.96 13.13
CA GLY A 274 13.11 2.64 13.19
C GLY A 274 13.29 3.59 14.39
N SER A 275 12.20 4.12 14.95
CA SER A 275 12.21 5.12 16.02
C SER A 275 12.98 4.66 17.28
N THR A 276 12.83 3.38 17.66
CA THR A 276 13.50 2.81 18.84
C THR A 276 15.01 2.62 18.63
N LEU A 277 15.45 2.39 17.39
CA LEU A 277 16.88 2.24 17.07
C LEU A 277 17.66 3.54 17.25
N ALA A 278 17.01 4.70 17.11
CA ALA A 278 17.64 5.99 17.38
C ALA A 278 17.93 6.18 18.87
N VAL A 279 16.97 5.82 19.72
CA VAL A 279 17.08 5.95 21.17
C VAL A 279 18.16 5.03 21.74
N THR A 280 18.24 3.78 21.27
CA THR A 280 19.28 2.85 21.71
C THR A 280 20.67 3.26 21.24
N ARG A 281 20.79 3.74 19.99
CA ARG A 281 22.08 4.23 19.45
C ARG A 281 22.58 5.46 20.20
N ALA A 282 21.71 6.41 20.56
CA ALA A 282 22.09 7.58 21.36
C ALA A 282 22.59 7.19 22.76
N LYS A 283 21.98 6.19 23.40
CA LYS A 283 22.41 5.68 24.72
C LYS A 283 23.75 4.93 24.68
N TYR A 284 24.11 4.36 23.53
CA TYR A 284 25.28 3.50 23.35
C TYR A 284 26.26 4.07 22.31
N GLN A 285 26.44 5.39 22.27
CA GLN A 285 27.58 5.98 21.56
C GLN A 285 28.81 5.92 22.48
N SER A 286 29.73 5.00 22.19
CA SER A 286 31.02 5.00 22.86
C SER A 286 31.79 6.27 22.48
N SER A 287 32.26 7.00 23.48
CA SER A 287 33.05 8.25 23.33
C SER A 287 34.33 8.07 22.48
N LEU A 288 34.75 6.83 22.26
CA LEU A 288 35.89 6.47 21.41
C LEU A 288 35.60 6.68 19.91
N HIS A 289 34.36 6.47 19.45
CA HIS A 289 34.03 6.52 18.02
C HIS A 289 33.88 7.96 17.48
N GLU A 290 33.49 8.91 18.33
CA GLU A 290 33.48 10.35 18.01
C GLU A 290 34.92 10.88 18.01
N SER A 291 35.74 10.44 18.96
CA SER A 291 37.14 10.86 19.11
C SER A 291 37.99 10.54 17.87
N GLU A 292 37.82 9.37 17.25
CA GLU A 292 38.54 9.01 16.03
C GLU A 292 38.07 9.81 14.80
N ARG A 293 36.76 10.07 14.66
CA ARG A 293 36.23 10.88 13.55
C ARG A 293 36.62 12.35 13.67
N GLN A 294 36.62 12.89 14.89
CA GLN A 294 37.06 14.26 15.18
C GLN A 294 38.57 14.40 14.93
N ARG A 295 39.37 13.38 15.32
CA ARG A 295 40.83 13.37 15.11
C ARG A 295 41.19 13.18 13.62
N ALA A 296 40.44 12.37 12.88
CA ALA A 296 40.61 12.22 11.43
C ALA A 296 40.26 13.50 10.66
N ARG A 297 39.27 14.29 11.11
CA ARG A 297 38.96 15.60 10.54
C ARG A 297 39.97 16.67 10.92
N ALA A 298 40.51 16.63 12.14
CA ALA A 298 41.55 17.57 12.58
C ALA A 298 42.92 17.32 11.91
N GLY A 299 43.23 16.08 11.52
CA GLY A 299 44.49 15.72 10.85
C GLY A 299 44.59 16.16 9.39
N ALA A 300 43.48 16.42 8.71
CA ALA A 300 43.45 16.77 7.28
C ALA A 300 43.78 18.24 6.97
N ASN A 301 43.85 19.11 7.99
CA ASN A 301 44.05 20.56 7.82
C ASN A 301 45.44 21.08 8.25
N GLN A 302 46.41 20.21 8.54
CA GLN A 302 47.79 20.66 8.71
C GLN A 302 48.55 20.64 7.38
N THR A 303 48.39 21.72 6.62
CA THR A 303 49.25 22.07 5.49
C THR A 303 50.67 22.30 6.01
N ARG A 304 51.55 21.29 5.92
CA ARG A 304 52.99 21.47 6.11
C ARG A 304 53.52 22.42 5.02
N PRO A 305 54.29 23.48 5.35
CA PRO A 305 55.02 24.23 4.34
C PRO A 305 56.13 23.33 3.77
N GLY A 306 56.04 22.99 2.49
CA GLY A 306 57.08 22.27 1.77
C GLY A 306 58.26 23.21 1.50
N VAL A 307 59.37 23.03 2.22
CA VAL A 307 60.66 23.66 1.89
C VAL A 307 61.26 22.90 0.71
N GLN A 308 61.43 23.61 -0.41
CA GLN A 308 61.96 23.09 -1.67
C GLN A 308 63.49 23.00 -1.60
N PRO A 309 64.11 21.85 -1.92
CA PRO A 309 65.56 21.73 -1.95
C PRO A 309 66.11 22.20 -3.31
N GLY A 310 67.02 23.17 -3.29
CA GLY A 310 67.85 23.52 -4.45
C GLY A 310 67.65 24.94 -4.96
N SER A 311 68.35 25.90 -4.35
CA SER A 311 68.82 27.13 -5.00
C SER A 311 69.94 27.74 -4.15
N ALA A 312 71.19 27.51 -4.55
CA ALA A 312 72.29 28.44 -4.28
C ALA A 312 72.31 29.45 -5.46
N PRO A 313 72.67 30.74 -5.29
CA PRO A 313 73.97 31.23 -4.78
C PRO A 313 73.79 32.47 -3.83
N ALA A 314 74.78 33.19 -3.28
CA ALA A 314 76.13 33.51 -3.74
C ALA A 314 77.11 33.73 -2.57
N VAL A 315 78.36 33.36 -2.84
CA VAL A 315 79.56 33.67 -2.07
C VAL A 315 79.75 35.19 -2.01
N ARG A 316 79.93 35.74 -0.81
CA ARG A 316 80.51 37.07 -0.61
C ARG A 316 81.67 36.96 0.38
N THR A 317 82.83 37.36 -0.11
CA THR A 317 84.13 37.46 0.56
C THR A 317 84.21 38.71 1.45
N GLY A 318 85.11 38.67 2.44
CA GLY A 318 85.58 39.84 3.24
C GLY A 318 85.16 39.78 4.70
N THR A 319 85.97 39.23 5.63
CA THR A 319 87.10 39.83 6.37
C THR A 319 86.73 40.66 7.61
N ASP A 320 87.43 40.32 8.69
CA ASP A 320 87.77 41.06 9.92
C ASP A 320 86.76 41.19 11.07
N GLY A 321 87.30 40.91 12.28
CA GLY A 321 86.78 41.47 13.52
C GLY A 321 86.88 40.57 14.74
N SER A 322 88.09 40.34 15.24
CA SER A 322 88.35 39.98 16.64
C SER A 322 87.74 41.02 17.59
N ASP A 323 87.05 40.61 18.65
CA ASP A 323 87.45 40.85 20.05
C ASP A 323 86.29 40.74 21.06
N ARG A 324 86.62 39.99 22.13
CA ARG A 324 86.16 40.04 23.53
C ARG A 324 84.75 39.57 23.89
#